data_AF-A0A3M1SFZ7-F1
#
_entry.id   AF-A0A3M1SFZ7-F1
#
_cell.length_a   1.000
_cell.length_b   1.000
_cell.length_c   1.000
_cell.angle_alpha   90.00
_cell.angle_beta   90.00
_cell.angle_gamma   90.00
#
_symmetry.space_group_name_H-M   'P 1'
#
loop_
_entity.id
_entity.type
_entity.pdbx_description
1 polymer ?
#
loop_
_entity_poly.entity_id
_entity_poly.type
_entity_poly.pdbx_seq_one_letter_code
_entity_poly.pdbx_strand_id
1 'polypeptide(L)'
;MRLLLSIIIMLTLSSFSVAATRTWDGGGTDNNWTTAANWVGDVAPTAGDDLIFPANTAQFTMKNDFFPLTTFRSITFEGGTYTLGGNPLRLSAGMTINGGTQTINTAISLSATQTFSIAQSATATVAVLSIGSFSLTIAADGGLGIGLISGSGSITKTGLGALLIAASSGFNGPINQNGGILIVDANIPNSSVTVNSPLASGQLGFSGFGGTGTVGPVNIQQGAISAGSLTSPTGVLNTSNLTFTPNGFYICKIAGNSAGQYDQLNVTGSVTLNNARLISLPFNNFRPAIGDTFLILKNDGTDPINGTFLNAPDGAVFGGALNTAFRISYTAGDGNDIAITRINRTISDFDGDGRTDIAVFRPSDGTWYALLSNGNTLFIRQFGGRFDLPVPADFDGDNRTDIAVFRKSDGSWYLTKSSDGTFSALQFGGNSDLPSPADYDGDGLADIALFRPTDGTWYQMRSLSNQFFARQFGNNQDKPVVADFDGDGIFDLAVFRNDGNWYALRSSDNSLYSVKFGLNGDKPVPADFDGDGRTDVAVFRPS
;
A
#
# COMPACT_ATOMS: atom_id res chain seq x y z
N MET A 1 62.15 22.02 -64.22
CA MET A 1 62.55 23.24 -63.48
C MET A 1 61.30 23.82 -62.85
N ARG A 2 61.37 24.05 -61.54
CA ARG A 2 60.36 24.53 -60.57
C ARG A 2 59.16 25.34 -61.08
N LEU A 3 58.00 25.14 -60.45
CA LEU A 3 57.36 26.16 -59.61
C LEU A 3 56.40 25.50 -58.61
N LEU A 4 56.75 25.61 -57.31
CA LEU A 4 55.90 25.23 -56.19
C LEU A 4 54.72 26.20 -56.10
N LEU A 5 53.51 25.67 -56.03
CA LEU A 5 52.32 26.39 -55.58
C LEU A 5 52.10 26.04 -54.10
N SER A 6 52.40 26.96 -53.19
CA SER A 6 52.13 26.78 -51.77
C SER A 6 50.63 26.90 -51.51
N ILE A 7 49.97 25.77 -51.26
CA ILE A 7 48.61 25.73 -50.75
C ILE A 7 48.67 26.00 -49.24
N ILE A 8 48.20 27.17 -48.82
CA ILE A 8 47.89 27.45 -47.42
C ILE A 8 46.59 26.69 -47.11
N ILE A 9 46.72 25.54 -46.45
CA ILE A 9 45.57 24.85 -45.84
C ILE A 9 45.18 25.67 -44.62
N MET A 10 44.09 26.43 -44.74
CA MET A 10 43.45 27.07 -43.59
C MET A 10 42.80 25.96 -42.76
N LEU A 11 43.56 25.45 -41.79
CA LEU A 11 43.03 24.54 -40.79
C LEU A 11 42.08 25.37 -39.91
N THR A 12 40.77 25.29 -40.17
CA THR A 12 39.77 25.79 -39.22
C THR A 12 39.89 24.93 -37.97
N LEU A 13 40.71 25.36 -37.01
CA LEU A 13 40.56 24.91 -35.64
C LEU A 13 39.15 25.34 -35.22
N SER A 14 38.22 24.38 -35.21
CA SER A 14 37.02 24.50 -34.39
C SER A 14 37.51 24.67 -32.96
N SER A 15 37.59 25.92 -32.51
CA SER A 15 37.81 26.23 -31.11
C SER A 15 36.72 25.50 -30.33
N PHE A 16 37.09 24.51 -29.52
CA PHE A 16 36.23 24.03 -28.46
C PHE A 16 36.06 25.21 -27.50
N SER A 17 35.09 26.09 -27.75
CA SER A 17 34.72 27.10 -26.76
C SER A 17 34.14 26.33 -25.58
N VAL A 18 34.86 26.37 -24.45
CA VAL A 18 34.31 25.94 -23.17
C VAL A 18 33.04 26.77 -22.96
N ALA A 19 31.93 26.09 -22.64
CA ALA A 19 30.68 26.78 -22.33
C ALA A 19 30.93 27.82 -21.24
N ALA A 20 30.53 29.07 -21.47
CA ALA A 20 30.68 30.08 -20.44
C ALA A 20 29.59 29.86 -19.38
N THR A 21 29.93 30.10 -18.12
CA THR A 21 28.95 30.11 -17.03
C THR A 21 28.37 31.51 -16.90
N ARG A 22 27.05 31.60 -16.91
CA ARG A 22 26.29 32.85 -16.81
C ARG A 22 25.42 32.78 -15.57
N THR A 23 25.64 33.70 -14.64
CA THR A 23 24.94 33.72 -13.36
C THR A 23 23.91 34.84 -13.35
N TRP A 24 22.66 34.48 -13.11
CA TRP A 24 21.56 35.43 -12.95
C TRP A 24 21.73 36.20 -11.63
N ASP A 25 21.64 37.52 -11.68
CA ASP A 25 21.54 38.37 -10.48
C ASP A 25 20.24 39.17 -10.42
N GLY A 26 19.52 39.31 -11.54
CA GLY A 26 18.27 40.05 -11.64
C GLY A 26 18.44 41.56 -11.43
N GLY A 27 19.63 42.10 -11.67
CA GLY A 27 19.97 43.50 -11.40
C GLY A 27 19.33 44.54 -12.35
N GLY A 28 18.74 44.10 -13.46
CA GLY A 28 18.14 44.97 -14.47
C GLY A 28 16.73 45.45 -14.11
N THR A 29 16.20 46.33 -14.96
CA THR A 29 14.86 46.94 -14.78
C THR A 29 13.71 46.10 -15.33
N ASP A 30 14.03 45.01 -16.02
CA ASP A 30 13.10 43.99 -16.51
C ASP A 30 13.54 42.61 -16.03
N ASN A 31 12.90 41.56 -16.51
CA ASN A 31 13.22 40.18 -16.18
C ASN A 31 13.60 39.32 -17.39
N ASN A 32 14.07 39.96 -18.46
CA ASN A 32 14.43 39.28 -19.70
C ASN A 32 15.83 38.66 -19.61
N TRP A 33 16.01 37.48 -20.19
CA TRP A 33 17.33 36.85 -20.26
C TRP A 33 18.29 37.55 -21.24
N THR A 34 17.80 38.25 -22.27
CA THR A 34 18.66 39.01 -23.19
C THR A 34 19.19 40.32 -22.60
N THR A 35 18.59 40.82 -21.52
CA THR A 35 19.03 42.04 -20.83
C THR A 35 20.29 41.76 -20.02
N ALA A 36 21.42 42.29 -20.49
CA ALA A 36 22.73 42.02 -19.91
C ALA A 36 22.85 42.37 -18.42
N ALA A 37 22.18 43.45 -17.98
CA ALA A 37 22.14 43.89 -16.59
C ALA A 37 21.43 42.93 -15.61
N ASN A 38 20.77 41.87 -16.09
CA ASN A 38 20.21 40.81 -15.24
C ASN A 38 21.20 39.67 -14.94
N TRP A 39 22.43 39.79 -15.43
CA TRP A 39 23.48 38.79 -15.32
C TRP A 39 24.73 39.38 -14.72
N VAL A 40 25.39 38.59 -13.87
CA VAL A 40 26.63 38.98 -13.21
C VAL A 40 27.67 39.41 -14.24
N GLY A 41 28.20 40.63 -14.05
CA GLY A 41 29.18 41.23 -14.95
C GLY A 41 28.57 41.95 -16.15
N ASP A 42 27.25 42.16 -16.17
CA ASP A 42 26.49 42.83 -17.23
C ASP A 42 26.71 42.18 -18.60
N VAL A 43 26.70 40.84 -18.64
CA VAL A 43 26.84 40.07 -19.89
C VAL A 43 25.75 39.01 -19.99
N ALA A 44 24.83 39.21 -20.94
CA ALA A 44 23.79 38.25 -21.27
C ALA A 44 24.37 36.91 -21.79
N PRO A 45 23.67 35.79 -21.57
CA PRO A 45 24.09 34.49 -22.06
C PRO A 45 24.02 34.39 -23.58
N THR A 46 24.72 33.41 -24.12
CA THR A 46 24.65 33.02 -25.52
C THR A 46 24.32 31.53 -25.66
N ALA A 47 23.99 31.09 -26.87
CA ALA A 47 23.69 29.70 -27.13
C ALA A 47 24.90 28.80 -26.75
N GLY A 48 24.64 27.75 -26.00
CA GLY A 48 25.66 26.81 -25.50
C GLY A 48 26.23 27.16 -24.13
N ASP A 49 25.85 28.28 -23.51
CA ASP A 49 26.28 28.63 -22.16
C ASP A 49 25.58 27.78 -21.07
N ASP A 50 26.23 27.67 -19.92
CA ASP A 50 25.66 27.11 -18.69
C ASP A 50 25.02 28.23 -17.87
N LEU A 51 23.74 28.08 -17.51
CA LEU A 51 22.99 29.10 -16.79
C LEU A 51 22.87 28.72 -15.31
N ILE A 52 23.24 29.64 -14.41
CA ILE A 52 23.14 29.46 -12.96
C ILE A 52 22.18 30.50 -12.37
N PHE A 53 21.23 30.02 -11.58
CA PHE A 53 20.23 30.81 -10.84
C PHE A 53 20.49 30.65 -9.34
N PRO A 54 21.17 31.63 -8.70
CA PRO A 54 21.55 31.55 -7.29
C PRO A 54 20.36 31.51 -6.33
N ALA A 55 20.55 31.03 -5.10
CA ALA A 55 19.50 31.05 -4.08
C ALA A 55 19.08 32.49 -3.67
N ASN A 56 20.01 33.45 -3.80
CA ASN A 56 19.82 34.85 -3.43
C ASN A 56 19.99 35.72 -4.68
N THR A 57 18.90 36.26 -5.19
CA THR A 57 18.85 37.17 -6.34
C THR A 57 17.88 38.31 -6.07
N ALA A 58 17.96 39.39 -6.83
CA ALA A 58 16.97 40.47 -6.78
C ALA A 58 15.63 40.06 -7.40
N GLN A 59 15.61 39.09 -8.33
CA GLN A 59 14.40 38.70 -9.07
C GLN A 59 14.29 37.18 -9.25
N PHE A 60 13.19 36.59 -8.79
CA PHE A 60 12.89 35.16 -8.95
C PHE A 60 11.95 34.85 -10.12
N THR A 61 11.30 35.85 -10.71
CA THR A 61 10.48 35.67 -11.92
C THR A 61 11.29 36.10 -13.12
N MET A 62 11.46 35.22 -14.10
CA MET A 62 12.33 35.44 -15.24
C MET A 62 11.70 34.97 -16.54
N LYS A 63 12.08 35.62 -17.64
CA LYS A 63 11.52 35.38 -18.96
C LYS A 63 12.64 35.09 -19.94
N ASN A 64 12.66 33.86 -20.46
CA ASN A 64 13.49 33.55 -21.62
C ASN A 64 12.91 34.24 -22.86
N ASP A 65 13.59 35.26 -23.36
CA ASP A 65 13.19 36.03 -24.54
C ASP A 65 14.14 35.83 -25.74
N PHE A 66 15.07 34.87 -25.63
CA PHE A 66 15.86 34.40 -26.77
C PHE A 66 14.96 33.76 -27.84
N PHE A 67 15.49 33.62 -29.06
CA PHE A 67 14.78 32.96 -30.16
C PHE A 67 14.28 31.57 -29.73
N PRO A 68 13.04 31.17 -30.06
CA PRO A 68 12.50 29.88 -29.65
C PRO A 68 13.43 28.72 -30.01
N LEU A 69 13.60 27.80 -29.05
CA LEU A 69 14.48 26.64 -29.12
C LEU A 69 15.98 26.96 -29.20
N THR A 70 16.40 28.15 -28.77
CA THR A 70 17.83 28.43 -28.47
C THR A 70 18.35 27.35 -27.51
N THR A 71 19.48 26.74 -27.87
CA THR A 71 20.12 25.69 -27.09
C THR A 71 21.03 26.31 -26.04
N PHE A 72 20.73 26.06 -24.77
CA PHE A 72 21.65 26.26 -23.66
C PHE A 72 22.24 24.92 -23.27
N ARG A 73 23.43 24.94 -22.65
CA ARG A 73 24.09 23.70 -22.26
C ARG A 73 23.39 23.11 -21.04
N SER A 74 23.41 23.81 -19.91
CA SER A 74 22.71 23.39 -18.69
C SER A 74 22.00 24.54 -18.01
N ILE A 75 21.08 24.20 -17.10
CA ILE A 75 20.44 25.13 -16.17
C ILE A 75 20.64 24.60 -14.75
N THR A 76 21.12 25.44 -13.84
CA THR A 76 21.28 25.10 -12.42
C THR A 76 20.54 26.10 -11.55
N PHE A 77 19.65 25.63 -10.67
CA PHE A 77 19.03 26.40 -9.62
C PHE A 77 19.65 26.03 -8.28
N GLU A 78 20.30 27.00 -7.63
CA GLU A 78 20.98 26.80 -6.33
C GLU A 78 20.02 26.91 -5.14
N GLY A 79 18.79 27.39 -5.35
CA GLY A 79 17.78 27.59 -4.30
C GLY A 79 16.66 28.54 -4.74
N GLY A 80 15.95 29.11 -3.78
CA GLY A 80 14.91 30.12 -4.04
C GLY A 80 13.61 29.53 -4.63
N THR A 81 12.72 30.41 -5.10
CA THR A 81 11.44 30.02 -5.72
C THR A 81 11.29 30.64 -7.10
N TYR A 82 12.02 30.11 -8.10
CA TYR A 82 12.01 30.69 -9.42
C TYR A 82 10.77 30.33 -10.24
N THR A 83 10.32 31.29 -11.04
CA THR A 83 9.33 31.08 -12.10
C THR A 83 9.94 31.43 -13.45
N LEU A 84 10.16 30.43 -14.30
CA LEU A 84 10.69 30.59 -15.66
C LEU A 84 9.56 30.57 -16.68
N GLY A 85 9.31 31.70 -17.33
CA GLY A 85 8.41 31.81 -18.49
C GLY A 85 9.13 32.16 -19.79
N GLY A 86 8.34 32.51 -20.81
CA GLY A 86 8.86 32.99 -22.09
C GLY A 86 8.96 31.89 -23.16
N ASN A 87 9.90 32.07 -24.08
CA ASN A 87 10.07 31.22 -25.27
C ASN A 87 10.60 29.82 -24.89
N PRO A 88 10.21 28.77 -25.64
CA PRO A 88 10.77 27.43 -25.51
C PRO A 88 12.29 27.41 -25.65
N LEU A 89 12.97 26.47 -24.99
CA LEU A 89 14.43 26.33 -25.05
C LEU A 89 14.86 24.88 -25.25
N ARG A 90 16.13 24.69 -25.63
CA ARG A 90 16.78 23.38 -25.70
C ARG A 90 17.86 23.24 -24.63
N LEU A 91 17.99 22.03 -24.06
CA LEU A 91 19.08 21.66 -23.17
C LEU A 91 19.91 20.53 -23.77
N SER A 92 21.24 20.63 -23.65
CA SER A 92 22.18 19.61 -24.13
C SER A 92 22.96 18.89 -23.02
N ALA A 93 22.93 19.40 -21.78
CA ALA A 93 23.64 18.86 -20.63
C ALA A 93 22.81 18.91 -19.33
N GLY A 94 21.48 18.96 -19.44
CA GLY A 94 20.59 18.70 -18.30
C GLY A 94 20.22 19.92 -17.45
N MET A 95 19.61 19.63 -16.31
CA MET A 95 19.11 20.60 -15.35
C MET A 95 19.44 20.13 -13.94
N THR A 96 19.91 21.03 -13.08
CA THR A 96 20.23 20.73 -11.68
C THR A 96 19.43 21.66 -10.77
N ILE A 97 18.80 21.12 -9.73
CA ILE A 97 18.05 21.88 -8.74
C ILE A 97 18.52 21.46 -7.35
N ASN A 98 19.34 22.28 -6.73
CA ASN A 98 19.98 22.01 -5.44
C ASN A 98 19.08 22.36 -4.25
N GLY A 99 18.04 23.18 -4.45
CA GLY A 99 17.10 23.56 -3.39
C GLY A 99 15.90 24.36 -3.90
N GLY A 100 14.92 24.54 -3.02
CA GLY A 100 13.77 25.42 -3.26
C GLY A 100 12.72 24.82 -4.20
N THR A 101 11.82 25.67 -4.71
CA THR A 101 10.68 25.25 -5.54
C THR A 101 10.69 25.98 -6.87
N GLN A 102 10.91 25.25 -7.97
CA GLN A 102 11.06 25.85 -9.29
C GLN A 102 9.83 25.57 -10.16
N THR A 103 9.29 26.62 -10.79
CA THR A 103 8.15 26.54 -11.70
C THR A 103 8.61 26.91 -13.11
N ILE A 104 8.69 25.92 -14.00
CA ILE A 104 9.14 26.13 -15.38
C ILE A 104 7.91 26.06 -16.29
N ASN A 105 7.39 27.24 -16.64
CA ASN A 105 6.20 27.43 -17.46
C ASN A 105 6.48 27.47 -18.97
N THR A 106 7.76 27.40 -19.38
CA THR A 106 8.15 27.28 -20.78
C THR A 106 8.44 25.82 -21.16
N ALA A 107 8.40 25.52 -22.46
CA ALA A 107 8.73 24.19 -22.96
C ALA A 107 10.25 23.96 -22.97
N ILE A 108 10.67 22.80 -22.46
CA ILE A 108 12.05 22.32 -22.57
C ILE A 108 12.08 21.18 -23.59
N SER A 109 12.99 21.30 -24.57
CA SER A 109 13.31 20.22 -25.50
C SER A 109 14.72 19.70 -25.25
N LEU A 110 14.94 18.39 -25.34
CA LEU A 110 16.28 17.82 -25.24
C LEU A 110 16.97 17.82 -26.60
N SER A 111 18.28 18.10 -26.61
CA SER A 111 19.13 17.94 -27.81
C SER A 111 20.20 16.86 -27.65
N ALA A 112 20.26 16.20 -26.51
CA ALA A 112 21.15 15.09 -26.20
C ALA A 112 20.57 14.24 -25.07
N THR A 113 21.10 13.02 -24.91
CA THR A 113 20.88 12.23 -23.69
C THR A 113 21.50 12.95 -22.50
N GLN A 114 20.73 13.12 -21.43
CA GLN A 114 21.16 13.95 -20.30
C GLN A 114 20.45 13.57 -18.99
N THR A 115 20.82 14.27 -17.92
CA THR A 115 20.28 14.05 -16.57
C THR A 115 19.61 15.31 -16.04
N PHE A 116 18.44 15.15 -15.43
CA PHE A 116 17.84 16.14 -14.53
C PHE A 116 18.06 15.69 -13.09
N SER A 117 18.76 16.52 -12.30
CA SER A 117 19.14 16.23 -10.91
C SER A 117 18.35 17.12 -9.96
N ILE A 118 17.59 16.54 -9.04
CA ILE A 118 16.76 17.26 -8.07
C ILE A 118 17.13 16.82 -6.66
N ALA A 119 17.68 17.73 -5.87
CA ALA A 119 18.08 17.45 -4.49
C ALA A 119 16.88 17.18 -3.57
N GLN A 120 17.11 16.49 -2.46
CA GLN A 120 16.06 16.03 -1.53
C GLN A 120 15.11 17.14 -1.04
N SER A 121 15.64 18.34 -0.78
CA SER A 121 14.86 19.50 -0.32
C SER A 121 14.33 20.37 -1.45
N ALA A 122 14.37 19.89 -2.69
CA ALA A 122 13.95 20.64 -3.87
C ALA A 122 12.71 20.04 -4.52
N THR A 123 11.91 20.92 -5.13
CA THR A 123 10.80 20.54 -6.00
C THR A 123 10.82 21.34 -7.29
N ALA A 124 10.35 20.73 -8.37
CA ALA A 124 10.27 21.39 -9.67
C ALA A 124 9.04 20.95 -10.44
N THR A 125 8.49 21.87 -11.24
CA THR A 125 7.52 21.56 -12.28
C THR A 125 8.01 22.01 -13.64
N VAL A 126 7.84 21.19 -14.66
CA VAL A 126 8.10 21.51 -16.06
C VAL A 126 6.79 21.40 -16.83
N ALA A 127 6.28 22.51 -17.35
CA ALA A 127 4.99 22.55 -18.01
C ALA A 127 4.95 21.64 -19.25
N VAL A 128 5.99 21.70 -20.10
CA VAL A 128 6.10 20.85 -21.29
C VAL A 128 7.53 20.36 -21.43
N LEU A 129 7.69 19.04 -21.57
CA LEU A 129 8.98 18.38 -21.78
C LEU A 129 8.95 17.50 -23.02
N SER A 130 9.74 17.86 -24.04
CA SER A 130 9.94 17.05 -25.25
C SER A 130 11.30 16.37 -25.21
N ILE A 131 11.33 15.05 -25.03
CA ILE A 131 12.59 14.31 -24.94
C ILE A 131 13.10 13.76 -26.27
N GLY A 132 12.32 13.90 -27.36
CA GLY A 132 12.72 13.42 -28.68
C GLY A 132 13.04 11.92 -28.63
N SER A 133 14.15 11.50 -29.22
CA SER A 133 14.66 10.13 -29.15
C SER A 133 15.73 9.93 -28.07
N PHE A 134 15.93 10.90 -27.19
CA PHE A 134 17.04 10.91 -26.23
C PHE A 134 16.64 10.25 -24.91
N SER A 135 17.61 9.62 -24.26
CA SER A 135 17.41 9.11 -22.91
C SER A 135 17.51 10.25 -21.90
N LEU A 136 16.56 10.30 -20.97
CA LEU A 136 16.55 11.23 -19.86
C LEU A 136 16.64 10.47 -18.55
N THR A 137 17.72 10.69 -17.81
CA THR A 137 17.81 10.25 -16.42
C THR A 137 17.24 11.33 -15.52
N ILE A 138 16.29 10.98 -14.66
CA ILE A 138 15.74 11.85 -13.63
C ILE A 138 16.30 11.34 -12.30
N ALA A 139 17.41 11.94 -11.87
CA ALA A 139 18.07 11.67 -10.60
C ALA A 139 17.47 12.58 -9.53
N ALA A 140 16.29 12.20 -9.02
CA ALA A 140 15.50 13.02 -8.13
C ALA A 140 15.38 12.39 -6.75
N ASP A 141 16.10 12.96 -5.79
CA ASP A 141 15.85 12.77 -4.36
C ASP A 141 14.72 13.69 -3.84
N GLY A 142 14.47 14.79 -4.56
CA GLY A 142 13.31 15.66 -4.39
C GLY A 142 12.16 15.36 -5.38
N GLY A 143 11.26 16.33 -5.58
CA GLY A 143 10.09 16.15 -6.45
C GLY A 143 10.24 16.76 -7.85
N LEU A 144 9.87 16.05 -8.91
CA LEU A 144 9.70 16.59 -10.26
C LEU A 144 8.31 16.27 -10.81
N GLY A 145 7.55 17.30 -11.17
CA GLY A 145 6.30 17.17 -11.94
C GLY A 145 6.49 17.57 -13.40
N ILE A 146 6.03 16.73 -14.32
CA ILE A 146 5.99 17.02 -15.76
C ILE A 146 4.53 17.18 -16.16
N GLY A 147 4.17 18.37 -16.63
CA GLY A 147 2.81 18.70 -17.08
C GLY A 147 2.42 17.91 -18.32
N LEU A 148 3.17 18.10 -19.42
CA LEU A 148 2.96 17.41 -20.69
C LEU A 148 4.28 16.84 -21.22
N ILE A 149 4.32 15.53 -21.48
CA ILE A 149 5.51 14.86 -22.05
C ILE A 149 5.30 14.41 -23.51
N SER A 150 6.38 14.42 -24.29
CA SER A 150 6.41 13.85 -25.65
C SER A 150 7.77 13.27 -26.02
N GLY A 151 7.79 12.39 -27.02
CA GLY A 151 9.00 11.75 -27.55
C GLY A 151 9.00 10.23 -27.43
N SER A 152 10.02 9.60 -28.01
CA SER A 152 10.22 8.15 -28.02
C SER A 152 11.48 7.69 -27.28
N GLY A 153 12.25 8.63 -26.74
CA GLY A 153 13.40 8.36 -25.91
C GLY A 153 13.02 7.70 -24.58
N SER A 154 13.98 7.13 -23.88
CA SER A 154 13.73 6.46 -22.60
C SER A 154 13.76 7.41 -21.41
N ILE A 155 13.01 7.08 -20.36
CA ILE A 155 13.12 7.74 -19.05
C ILE A 155 13.70 6.75 -18.06
N THR A 156 14.70 7.18 -17.30
CA THR A 156 15.23 6.43 -16.17
C THR A 156 15.07 7.25 -14.90
N LYS A 157 14.23 6.81 -13.96
CA LYS A 157 14.04 7.47 -12.66
C LYS A 157 14.95 6.83 -11.62
N THR A 158 15.78 7.63 -10.96
CA THR A 158 16.62 7.25 -9.82
C THR A 158 16.40 8.25 -8.67
N GLY A 159 17.05 8.02 -7.52
CA GLY A 159 16.87 8.84 -6.32
C GLY A 159 15.56 8.52 -5.58
N LEU A 160 15.48 8.93 -4.31
CA LEU A 160 14.39 8.54 -3.40
C LEU A 160 13.10 9.35 -3.58
N GLY A 161 13.16 10.48 -4.29
CA GLY A 161 12.05 11.40 -4.45
C GLY A 161 11.03 10.97 -5.50
N ALA A 162 10.09 11.85 -5.81
CA ALA A 162 8.93 11.56 -6.65
C ALA A 162 9.06 12.15 -8.06
N LEU A 163 8.64 11.38 -9.06
CA LEU A 163 8.40 11.83 -10.43
C LEU A 163 6.92 11.68 -10.75
N LEU A 164 6.27 12.78 -11.16
CA LEU A 164 4.91 12.79 -11.70
C LEU A 164 4.96 13.06 -13.22
N ILE A 165 4.31 12.20 -14.01
CA ILE A 165 4.00 12.44 -15.42
C ILE A 165 2.49 12.64 -15.52
N ALA A 166 2.04 13.90 -15.63
CA ALA A 166 0.64 14.26 -15.54
C ALA A 166 -0.13 14.04 -16.84
N ALA A 167 0.44 14.41 -17.98
CA ALA A 167 -0.16 14.21 -19.30
C ALA A 167 0.90 13.90 -20.37
N SER A 168 0.44 13.37 -21.51
CA SER A 168 1.28 13.05 -22.66
C SER A 168 0.65 13.54 -23.95
N SER A 169 1.48 14.02 -24.89
CA SER A 169 1.08 14.34 -26.26
C SER A 169 1.77 13.40 -27.27
N GLY A 170 1.88 12.12 -26.93
CA GLY A 170 2.51 11.10 -27.78
C GLY A 170 3.87 10.61 -27.28
N PHE A 171 4.11 10.65 -25.98
CA PHE A 171 5.21 9.89 -25.39
C PHE A 171 4.97 8.38 -25.55
N ASN A 172 5.97 7.66 -26.07
CA ASN A 172 5.91 6.21 -26.31
C ASN A 172 7.22 5.49 -25.99
N GLY A 173 8.15 6.15 -25.30
CA GLY A 173 9.39 5.54 -24.87
C GLY A 173 9.26 4.69 -23.60
N PRO A 174 10.21 3.80 -23.31
CA PRO A 174 10.20 2.98 -22.11
C PRO A 174 10.57 3.80 -20.86
N ILE A 175 10.00 3.43 -19.72
CA ILE A 175 10.27 4.03 -18.41
C ILE A 175 10.90 2.96 -17.48
N ASN A 176 12.08 3.25 -16.96
CA ASN A 176 12.77 2.40 -15.98
C ASN A 176 12.82 3.13 -14.64
N GLN A 177 12.11 2.61 -13.64
CA GLN A 177 12.17 3.11 -12.27
C GLN A 177 13.15 2.30 -11.45
N ASN A 178 14.26 2.92 -11.07
CA ASN A 178 15.31 2.33 -10.24
C ASN A 178 15.41 2.97 -8.84
N GLY A 179 14.44 3.82 -8.47
CA GLY A 179 14.38 4.44 -7.14
C GLY A 179 13.20 5.37 -6.94
N GLY A 180 12.77 5.51 -5.68
CA GLY A 180 11.77 6.48 -5.25
C GLY A 180 10.37 6.19 -5.78
N ILE A 181 9.61 7.25 -6.05
CA ILE A 181 8.21 7.16 -6.50
C ILE A 181 8.10 7.57 -7.96
N LEU A 182 7.35 6.79 -8.74
CA LEU A 182 6.92 7.15 -10.10
C LEU A 182 5.39 7.15 -10.14
N ILE A 183 4.79 8.29 -10.49
CA ILE A 183 3.35 8.44 -10.70
C ILE A 183 3.10 8.78 -12.17
N VAL A 184 2.28 7.99 -12.84
CA VAL A 184 1.86 8.23 -14.23
C VAL A 184 0.34 8.40 -14.27
N ASP A 185 -0.10 9.65 -14.34
CA ASP A 185 -1.51 9.99 -14.60
C ASP A 185 -1.79 10.17 -16.10
N ALA A 186 -0.73 10.21 -16.92
CA ALA A 186 -0.82 10.33 -18.37
C ALA A 186 -1.35 9.06 -19.06
N ASN A 187 -1.93 9.24 -20.25
CA ASN A 187 -2.26 8.17 -21.19
C ASN A 187 -1.08 7.90 -22.15
N ILE A 188 -0.29 6.86 -21.87
CA ILE A 188 0.90 6.42 -22.61
C ILE A 188 0.88 4.89 -22.86
N PRO A 189 -0.14 4.35 -23.56
CA PRO A 189 -0.37 2.91 -23.68
C PRO A 189 0.74 2.12 -24.40
N ASN A 190 1.66 2.82 -25.09
CA ASN A 190 2.78 2.21 -25.79
C ASN A 190 4.10 2.28 -25.00
N SER A 191 4.10 2.88 -23.82
CA SER A 191 5.27 3.02 -22.96
C SER A 191 5.31 1.90 -21.93
N SER A 192 6.30 1.01 -22.03
CA SER A 192 6.53 0.01 -20.99
C SER A 192 7.09 0.64 -19.71
N VAL A 193 6.76 0.06 -18.56
CA VAL A 193 7.27 0.46 -17.24
C VAL A 193 7.96 -0.72 -16.59
N THR A 194 9.25 -0.58 -16.26
CA THR A 194 9.99 -1.56 -15.45
C THR A 194 10.28 -0.97 -14.09
N VAL A 195 9.87 -1.67 -13.03
CA VAL A 195 10.06 -1.25 -11.64
C VAL A 195 11.12 -2.12 -10.99
N ASN A 196 12.24 -1.50 -10.65
CA ASN A 196 13.39 -2.09 -9.98
C ASN A 196 13.78 -1.24 -8.76
N SER A 197 12.79 -0.80 -8.00
CA SER A 197 12.95 0.10 -6.84
C SER A 197 12.61 -0.66 -5.56
N PRO A 198 13.60 -1.21 -4.83
CA PRO A 198 13.32 -1.99 -3.64
C PRO A 198 12.66 -1.10 -2.58
N LEU A 199 11.80 -1.69 -1.76
CA LEU A 199 11.27 -1.01 -0.59
C LEU A 199 12.45 -0.77 0.37
N ALA A 200 12.80 0.49 0.66
CA ALA A 200 13.76 0.79 1.71
C ALA A 200 13.19 0.28 3.05
N SER A 201 13.98 -0.50 3.79
CA SER A 201 13.55 -1.09 5.06
C SER A 201 12.98 -0.01 5.99
N GLY A 202 11.69 -0.12 6.35
CA GLY A 202 11.05 0.76 7.33
C GLY A 202 10.15 1.89 6.79
N GLN A 203 9.99 2.06 5.46
CA GLN A 203 8.97 2.97 4.93
C GLN A 203 7.74 2.20 4.42
N LEU A 204 6.73 2.07 5.28
CA LEU A 204 5.35 1.81 4.87
C LEU A 204 4.79 3.14 4.34
N GLY A 205 5.05 3.44 3.08
CA GLY A 205 4.61 4.68 2.45
C GLY A 205 5.41 5.00 1.19
N PHE A 206 5.05 4.33 0.09
CA PHE A 206 5.46 4.62 -1.30
C PHE A 206 6.98 4.54 -1.59
N SER A 207 7.48 3.34 -1.88
CA SER A 207 8.55 3.14 -2.88
C SER A 207 7.95 2.25 -3.97
N GLY A 208 7.78 2.79 -5.18
CA GLY A 208 7.07 2.07 -6.23
C GLY A 208 6.44 2.93 -7.31
N PHE A 209 5.66 2.26 -8.14
CA PHE A 209 4.97 2.79 -9.30
C PHE A 209 3.48 2.94 -9.02
N GLY A 210 2.90 4.06 -9.44
CA GLY A 210 1.47 4.30 -9.34
C GLY A 210 0.96 5.29 -10.37
N GLY A 211 -0.24 5.80 -10.11
CA GLY A 211 -0.95 6.73 -10.97
C GLY A 211 -2.36 6.27 -11.30
N THR A 212 -3.02 7.10 -12.11
CA THR A 212 -4.40 6.89 -12.57
C THR A 212 -4.51 6.82 -14.09
N GLY A 213 -3.37 6.83 -14.79
CA GLY A 213 -3.29 6.88 -16.23
C GLY A 213 -3.40 5.51 -16.91
N THR A 214 -2.86 5.45 -18.11
CA THR A 214 -2.71 4.21 -18.90
C THR A 214 -1.27 4.07 -19.32
N VAL A 215 -0.68 2.91 -19.08
CA VAL A 215 0.68 2.57 -19.52
C VAL A 215 0.65 1.33 -20.41
N GLY A 216 1.77 1.08 -21.11
CA GLY A 216 2.00 -0.19 -21.78
C GLY A 216 2.33 -1.30 -20.77
N PRO A 217 3.12 -2.32 -21.17
CA PRO A 217 3.43 -3.44 -20.28
C PRO A 217 4.15 -2.98 -19.00
N VAL A 218 3.74 -3.51 -17.86
CA VAL A 218 4.36 -3.26 -16.55
C VAL A 218 5.08 -4.52 -16.06
N ASN A 219 6.34 -4.35 -15.70
CA ASN A 219 7.18 -5.42 -15.13
C ASN A 219 7.72 -5.01 -13.75
N ILE A 220 7.20 -5.63 -12.69
CA ILE A 220 7.61 -5.40 -11.31
C ILE A 220 8.73 -6.38 -10.94
N GLN A 221 9.98 -5.96 -11.11
CA GLN A 221 11.15 -6.76 -10.75
C GLN A 221 11.41 -6.75 -9.24
N GLN A 222 11.25 -5.59 -8.61
CA GLN A 222 11.26 -5.40 -7.16
C GLN A 222 10.63 -4.06 -6.81
N GLY A 223 10.00 -3.97 -5.65
CA GLY A 223 9.22 -2.79 -5.26
C GLY A 223 7.72 -3.01 -5.39
N ALA A 224 6.95 -1.93 -5.30
CA ALA A 224 5.50 -1.99 -5.31
C ALA A 224 4.86 -1.36 -6.55
N ILE A 225 3.68 -1.86 -6.91
CA ILE A 225 2.68 -1.13 -7.71
C ILE A 225 1.49 -0.80 -6.83
N SER A 226 0.92 0.40 -6.98
CA SER A 226 -0.27 0.86 -6.26
C SER A 226 -0.95 1.95 -7.07
N ALA A 227 -2.22 1.77 -7.42
CA ALA A 227 -2.95 2.80 -8.16
C ALA A 227 -3.17 4.06 -7.32
N GLY A 228 -3.56 5.15 -7.98
CA GLY A 228 -3.75 6.46 -7.34
C GLY A 228 -2.60 7.42 -7.55
N SER A 229 -2.89 8.70 -7.43
CA SER A 229 -1.97 9.82 -7.63
C SER A 229 -1.52 10.44 -6.31
N LEU A 230 -0.69 11.49 -6.37
CA LEU A 230 -0.30 12.27 -5.18
C LEU A 230 -1.46 13.06 -4.56
N THR A 231 -2.53 13.32 -5.31
CA THR A 231 -3.68 14.13 -4.87
C THR A 231 -4.97 13.33 -4.67
N SER A 232 -5.09 12.19 -5.35
CA SER A 232 -6.10 11.16 -5.10
C SER A 232 -5.35 9.88 -4.76
N PRO A 233 -5.10 9.59 -3.46
CA PRO A 233 -4.24 8.50 -3.06
C PRO A 233 -4.83 7.13 -3.40
N THR A 234 -6.09 7.01 -3.82
CA THR A 234 -6.65 5.81 -4.46
C THR A 234 -7.02 6.09 -5.90
N GLY A 235 -7.13 5.04 -6.73
CA GLY A 235 -7.51 5.23 -8.13
C GLY A 235 -7.49 3.96 -8.97
N VAL A 236 -7.63 4.15 -10.29
CA VAL A 236 -7.60 3.07 -11.28
C VAL A 236 -6.41 3.28 -12.21
N LEU A 237 -5.51 2.30 -12.31
CA LEU A 237 -4.37 2.32 -13.23
C LEU A 237 -4.58 1.28 -14.33
N ASN A 238 -4.39 1.69 -15.59
CA ASN A 238 -4.58 0.80 -16.74
C ASN A 238 -3.21 0.38 -17.30
N THR A 239 -3.06 -0.90 -17.61
CA THR A 239 -1.84 -1.50 -18.19
C THR A 239 -2.22 -2.53 -19.25
N SER A 240 -1.29 -2.84 -20.17
CA SER A 240 -1.44 -4.01 -21.03
C SER A 240 -1.04 -5.27 -20.29
N ASN A 241 0.18 -5.81 -20.45
CA ASN A 241 0.62 -6.97 -19.66
C ASN A 241 1.08 -6.52 -18.26
N LEU A 242 0.84 -7.35 -17.25
CA LEU A 242 1.33 -7.14 -15.89
C LEU A 242 2.09 -8.37 -15.40
N THR A 243 3.38 -8.20 -15.15
CA THR A 243 4.25 -9.27 -14.65
C THR A 243 4.92 -8.85 -13.35
N PHE A 244 4.95 -9.76 -12.39
CA PHE A 244 5.73 -9.63 -11.17
C PHE A 244 6.88 -10.65 -11.12
N THR A 245 7.86 -10.38 -10.26
CA THR A 245 8.76 -11.40 -9.70
C THR A 245 8.38 -11.65 -8.22
N PRO A 246 8.98 -12.66 -7.55
CA PRO A 246 8.75 -12.88 -6.12
C PRO A 246 9.11 -11.70 -5.19
N ASN A 247 9.90 -10.74 -5.67
CA ASN A 247 10.28 -9.54 -4.90
C ASN A 247 9.32 -8.35 -5.12
N GLY A 248 8.28 -8.56 -5.92
CA GLY A 248 7.26 -7.55 -6.23
C GLY A 248 6.13 -7.53 -5.20
N PHE A 249 5.54 -6.34 -5.04
CA PHE A 249 4.39 -6.12 -4.18
C PHE A 249 3.25 -5.46 -4.98
N TYR A 250 2.03 -5.92 -4.76
CA TYR A 250 0.83 -5.16 -5.10
C TYR A 250 0.27 -4.56 -3.80
N ILE A 251 0.25 -3.23 -3.70
CA ILE A 251 -0.35 -2.53 -2.57
C ILE A 251 -1.70 -1.97 -3.04
N CYS A 252 -2.76 -2.36 -2.32
CA CYS A 252 -4.12 -1.93 -2.58
C CYS A 252 -4.64 -1.09 -1.41
N LYS A 253 -4.74 0.24 -1.59
CA LYS A 253 -5.42 1.12 -0.63
C LYS A 253 -6.95 1.04 -0.84
N ILE A 254 -7.71 1.06 0.25
CA ILE A 254 -9.18 0.97 0.23
C ILE A 254 -9.76 2.13 1.03
N ALA A 255 -10.44 3.07 0.36
CA ALA A 255 -11.02 4.25 0.99
C ALA A 255 -12.53 4.44 0.71
N GLY A 256 -13.17 3.45 0.07
CA GLY A 256 -14.59 3.43 -0.23
C GLY A 256 -14.96 2.22 -1.09
N ASN A 257 -16.25 2.04 -1.36
CA ASN A 257 -16.82 0.85 -1.99
C ASN A 257 -16.90 0.91 -3.52
N SER A 258 -16.64 2.07 -4.12
CA SER A 258 -16.71 2.25 -5.59
C SER A 258 -15.33 2.20 -6.24
N ALA A 259 -15.26 1.72 -7.47
CA ALA A 259 -14.01 1.74 -8.26
C ALA A 259 -13.40 3.15 -8.29
N GLY A 260 -12.08 3.23 -8.04
CA GLY A 260 -11.36 4.49 -7.88
C GLY A 260 -11.39 5.06 -6.45
N GLN A 261 -12.28 4.61 -5.57
CA GLN A 261 -12.18 4.84 -4.13
C GLN A 261 -11.31 3.79 -3.43
N TYR A 262 -11.02 2.69 -4.12
CA TYR A 262 -9.96 1.74 -3.80
C TYR A 262 -9.02 1.63 -5.01
N ASP A 263 -7.80 1.14 -4.77
CA ASP A 263 -6.84 0.89 -5.82
C ASP A 263 -7.30 -0.28 -6.70
N GLN A 264 -7.43 -0.01 -8.00
CA GLN A 264 -7.75 -1.03 -8.99
C GLN A 264 -6.72 -1.02 -10.12
N LEU A 265 -6.22 -2.19 -10.47
CA LEU A 265 -5.42 -2.39 -11.68
C LEU A 265 -6.34 -2.96 -12.77
N ASN A 266 -6.40 -2.27 -13.91
CA ASN A 266 -7.04 -2.78 -15.12
C ASN A 266 -5.97 -3.31 -16.07
N VAL A 267 -6.07 -4.58 -16.43
CA VAL A 267 -5.09 -5.27 -17.27
C VAL A 267 -5.79 -5.73 -18.54
N THR A 268 -5.27 -5.35 -19.71
CA THR A 268 -5.82 -5.72 -21.03
C THR A 268 -5.00 -6.78 -21.76
N GLY A 269 -4.24 -7.57 -21.00
CA GLY A 269 -3.30 -8.54 -21.52
C GLY A 269 -2.96 -9.54 -20.43
N SER A 270 -1.83 -10.23 -20.55
CA SER A 270 -1.53 -11.30 -19.60
C SER A 270 -1.16 -10.79 -18.20
N VAL A 271 -1.60 -11.50 -17.18
CA VAL A 271 -1.23 -11.29 -15.77
C VAL A 271 -0.38 -12.47 -15.29
N THR A 272 0.83 -12.20 -14.79
CA THR A 272 1.68 -13.22 -14.14
C THR A 272 2.13 -12.74 -12.76
N LEU A 273 1.70 -13.45 -11.70
CA LEU A 273 1.94 -13.02 -10.31
C LEU A 273 3.22 -13.54 -9.69
N ASN A 274 3.73 -14.72 -10.11
CA ASN A 274 5.03 -15.28 -9.69
C ASN A 274 5.34 -15.17 -8.18
N ASN A 275 4.38 -15.51 -7.31
CA ASN A 275 4.55 -15.43 -5.85
C ASN A 275 4.94 -14.03 -5.33
N ALA A 276 4.54 -12.97 -6.03
CA ALA A 276 4.52 -11.62 -5.48
C ALA A 276 3.65 -11.54 -4.22
N ARG A 277 3.72 -10.43 -3.49
CA ARG A 277 2.96 -10.25 -2.24
C ARG A 277 1.86 -9.21 -2.41
N LEU A 278 0.68 -9.51 -1.90
CA LEU A 278 -0.44 -8.57 -1.82
C LEU A 278 -0.46 -7.91 -0.43
N ILE A 279 -0.66 -6.60 -0.40
CA ILE A 279 -0.89 -5.83 0.82
C ILE A 279 -2.16 -5.02 0.61
N SER A 280 -3.23 -5.34 1.36
CA SER A 280 -4.43 -4.52 1.43
C SER A 280 -4.33 -3.57 2.62
N LEU A 281 -4.68 -2.30 2.40
CA LEU A 281 -4.59 -1.25 3.41
C LEU A 281 -5.87 -0.43 3.41
N PRO A 282 -6.75 -0.58 4.42
CA PRO A 282 -7.77 0.42 4.68
C PRO A 282 -7.10 1.78 4.85
N PHE A 283 -7.61 2.78 4.15
CA PHE A 283 -6.99 4.09 4.06
C PHE A 283 -7.97 5.16 4.52
N ASN A 284 -7.44 6.26 5.07
CA ASN A 284 -8.24 7.41 5.51
C ASN A 284 -9.35 7.04 6.52
N ASN A 285 -9.04 6.14 7.47
CA ASN A 285 -9.98 5.59 8.47
C ASN A 285 -11.22 4.90 7.89
N PHE A 286 -11.21 4.56 6.60
CA PHE A 286 -12.28 3.76 6.01
C PHE A 286 -12.28 2.37 6.64
N ARG A 287 -13.47 1.91 7.05
CA ARG A 287 -13.69 0.57 7.59
C ARG A 287 -14.67 -0.15 6.67
N PRO A 288 -14.19 -1.03 5.78
CA PRO A 288 -15.06 -1.90 5.00
C PRO A 288 -16.03 -2.67 5.89
N ALA A 289 -17.32 -2.66 5.52
CA ALA A 289 -18.29 -3.52 6.16
C ALA A 289 -18.07 -4.98 5.74
N ILE A 290 -18.49 -5.92 6.58
CA ILE A 290 -18.40 -7.35 6.24
C ILE A 290 -19.27 -7.62 5.00
N GLY A 291 -18.76 -8.43 4.07
CA GLY A 291 -19.34 -8.67 2.76
C GLY A 291 -18.95 -7.66 1.68
N ASP A 292 -18.36 -6.50 2.04
CA ASP A 292 -17.86 -5.55 1.04
C ASP A 292 -16.80 -6.21 0.17
N THR A 293 -16.98 -6.13 -1.14
CA THR A 293 -16.09 -6.76 -2.13
C THR A 293 -15.44 -5.71 -3.01
N PHE A 294 -14.12 -5.82 -3.17
CA PHE A 294 -13.28 -4.89 -3.91
C PHE A 294 -12.61 -5.61 -5.07
N LEU A 295 -12.91 -5.19 -6.30
CA LEU A 295 -12.28 -5.71 -7.51
C LEU A 295 -10.91 -5.06 -7.71
N ILE A 296 -9.88 -5.63 -7.08
CA ILE A 296 -8.55 -5.01 -7.03
C ILE A 296 -7.76 -5.20 -8.32
N LEU A 297 -7.97 -6.31 -9.04
CA LEU A 297 -7.38 -6.52 -10.36
C LEU A 297 -8.48 -6.96 -11.30
N LYS A 298 -8.79 -6.10 -12.27
CA LYS A 298 -9.70 -6.40 -13.36
C LYS A 298 -8.90 -6.78 -14.61
N ASN A 299 -9.00 -8.03 -15.03
CA ASN A 299 -8.47 -8.51 -16.28
C ASN A 299 -9.52 -8.39 -17.41
N ASP A 300 -9.13 -8.59 -18.66
CA ASP A 300 -10.01 -8.38 -19.82
C ASP A 300 -10.94 -9.55 -20.18
N GLY A 301 -11.02 -10.57 -19.31
CA GLY A 301 -11.84 -11.76 -19.58
C GLY A 301 -11.32 -12.73 -20.64
N THR A 302 -10.18 -12.45 -21.29
CA THR A 302 -9.69 -13.30 -22.39
C THR A 302 -8.64 -14.32 -21.97
N ASP A 303 -7.73 -13.91 -21.09
CA ASP A 303 -6.61 -14.75 -20.62
C ASP A 303 -6.73 -15.03 -19.11
N PRO A 304 -6.40 -16.24 -18.60
CA PRO A 304 -6.41 -16.49 -17.16
C PRO A 304 -5.22 -15.80 -16.46
N ILE A 305 -5.41 -15.43 -15.20
CA ILE A 305 -4.31 -15.00 -14.32
C ILE A 305 -3.38 -16.20 -14.05
N ASN A 306 -2.08 -16.01 -14.29
CA ASN A 306 -1.08 -17.05 -14.05
C ASN A 306 -0.47 -16.95 -12.65
N GLY A 307 -0.79 -17.94 -11.82
CA GLY A 307 -0.32 -18.07 -10.43
C GLY A 307 -1.15 -17.27 -9.43
N THR A 308 -0.71 -17.27 -8.17
CA THR A 308 -1.32 -16.51 -7.07
C THR A 308 -0.27 -15.62 -6.38
N PHE A 309 -0.72 -14.67 -5.57
CA PHE A 309 0.15 -14.04 -4.58
C PHE A 309 0.60 -15.07 -3.53
N LEU A 310 1.83 -14.92 -3.02
CA LEU A 310 2.43 -15.84 -2.05
C LEU A 310 1.64 -15.88 -0.74
N ASN A 311 1.21 -14.72 -0.26
CA ASN A 311 0.50 -14.54 1.01
C ASN A 311 -1.02 -14.48 0.85
N ALA A 312 -1.54 -14.71 -0.37
CA ALA A 312 -2.97 -14.75 -0.64
C ALA A 312 -3.28 -15.72 -1.80
N PRO A 313 -3.05 -17.05 -1.65
CA PRO A 313 -3.57 -18.05 -2.58
C PRO A 313 -5.10 -17.97 -2.74
N ASP A 314 -5.67 -18.57 -3.80
CA ASP A 314 -7.12 -18.53 -4.02
C ASP A 314 -7.91 -19.04 -2.82
N GLY A 315 -8.94 -18.29 -2.41
CA GLY A 315 -9.77 -18.57 -1.24
C GLY A 315 -9.15 -18.21 0.11
N ALA A 316 -7.85 -17.86 0.17
CA ALA A 316 -7.15 -17.59 1.42
C ALA A 316 -7.70 -16.35 2.14
N VAL A 317 -7.60 -16.39 3.47
CA VAL A 317 -7.80 -15.24 4.34
C VAL A 317 -6.46 -14.58 4.63
N PHE A 318 -6.40 -13.25 4.49
CA PHE A 318 -5.20 -12.48 4.76
C PHE A 318 -5.54 -11.09 5.31
N GLY A 319 -4.53 -10.39 5.82
CA GLY A 319 -4.70 -9.13 6.56
C GLY A 319 -4.78 -9.36 8.06
N GLY A 320 -5.25 -8.37 8.83
CA GLY A 320 -5.54 -8.58 10.25
C GLY A 320 -5.32 -7.42 11.19
N ALA A 321 -4.29 -6.63 10.93
CA ALA A 321 -4.07 -5.42 11.71
C ALA A 321 -5.22 -4.43 11.50
N LEU A 322 -5.71 -3.84 12.59
CA LEU A 322 -6.84 -2.91 12.58
C LEU A 322 -8.12 -3.54 12.01
N ASN A 323 -8.22 -4.86 12.13
CA ASN A 323 -9.45 -5.59 11.92
C ASN A 323 -10.02 -5.43 10.50
N THR A 324 -9.20 -5.81 9.52
CA THR A 324 -9.63 -5.99 8.12
C THR A 324 -9.06 -7.27 7.55
N ALA A 325 -9.67 -8.38 7.96
CA ALA A 325 -9.46 -9.67 7.31
C ALA A 325 -10.20 -9.67 5.96
N PHE A 326 -9.50 -10.10 4.91
CA PHE A 326 -10.06 -10.24 3.57
C PHE A 326 -9.92 -11.66 3.08
N ARG A 327 -10.95 -12.17 2.40
CA ARG A 327 -10.88 -13.36 1.58
C ARG A 327 -10.57 -12.98 0.15
N ILE A 328 -9.59 -13.62 -0.48
CA ILE A 328 -9.28 -13.40 -1.89
C ILE A 328 -9.99 -14.41 -2.81
N SER A 329 -10.42 -13.96 -3.99
CA SER A 329 -10.90 -14.82 -5.07
C SER A 329 -10.22 -14.41 -6.38
N TYR A 330 -9.77 -15.40 -7.15
CA TYR A 330 -9.18 -15.23 -8.48
C TYR A 330 -10.15 -15.57 -9.63
N THR A 331 -11.42 -15.82 -9.28
CA THR A 331 -12.49 -16.17 -10.22
C THR A 331 -13.62 -15.12 -10.19
N ALA A 332 -13.31 -13.92 -9.71
CA ALA A 332 -14.28 -12.83 -9.64
C ALA A 332 -14.62 -12.29 -11.04
N GLY A 333 -15.64 -11.42 -11.10
CA GLY A 333 -16.07 -10.74 -12.33
C GLY A 333 -16.51 -11.72 -13.41
N ASP A 334 -15.76 -11.77 -14.51
CA ASP A 334 -15.97 -12.69 -15.64
C ASP A 334 -15.19 -14.01 -15.52
N GLY A 335 -14.56 -14.27 -14.37
CA GLY A 335 -13.93 -15.55 -14.03
C GLY A 335 -12.40 -15.52 -14.04
N ASN A 336 -11.78 -14.38 -14.32
CA ASN A 336 -10.33 -14.19 -14.29
C ASN A 336 -9.90 -12.88 -13.58
N ASP A 337 -10.75 -12.32 -12.73
CA ASP A 337 -10.42 -11.14 -11.93
C ASP A 337 -10.00 -11.51 -10.50
N ILE A 338 -9.26 -10.60 -9.85
CA ILE A 338 -8.97 -10.68 -8.42
C ILE A 338 -9.90 -9.75 -7.66
N ALA A 339 -10.72 -10.33 -6.80
CA ALA A 339 -11.47 -9.59 -5.79
C ALA A 339 -11.06 -9.99 -4.38
N ILE A 340 -11.19 -9.04 -3.46
CA ILE A 340 -11.03 -9.27 -2.03
C ILE A 340 -12.32 -8.89 -1.33
N THR A 341 -12.84 -9.77 -0.49
CA THR A 341 -14.08 -9.56 0.25
C THR A 341 -13.76 -9.46 1.72
N ARG A 342 -14.26 -8.40 2.38
CA ARG A 342 -14.16 -8.25 3.83
C ARG A 342 -14.97 -9.37 4.49
N ILE A 343 -14.34 -10.11 5.40
CA ILE A 343 -14.99 -11.20 6.15
C ILE A 343 -14.81 -11.00 7.64
N ASN A 344 -15.67 -11.58 8.48
CA ASN A 344 -15.34 -11.76 9.89
C ASN A 344 -14.39 -12.95 10.06
N ARG A 345 -13.52 -12.90 11.07
CA ARG A 345 -12.73 -14.09 11.44
C ARG A 345 -13.60 -15.03 12.24
N THR A 346 -13.50 -16.32 11.96
CA THR A 346 -14.25 -17.33 12.73
C THR A 346 -13.35 -17.97 13.78
N ILE A 347 -13.91 -18.22 14.97
CA ILE A 347 -13.17 -18.72 16.14
C ILE A 347 -12.73 -20.19 15.97
N SER A 348 -13.36 -20.91 15.03
CA SER A 348 -13.18 -22.36 14.83
C SER A 348 -12.98 -22.65 13.35
N ASP A 349 -11.93 -22.11 12.76
CA ASP A 349 -11.42 -22.36 11.41
C ASP A 349 -10.03 -23.01 11.51
N PHE A 350 -9.97 -24.34 11.55
CA PHE A 350 -8.74 -25.10 11.78
C PHE A 350 -7.88 -25.29 10.52
N ASP A 351 -8.43 -25.08 9.32
CA ASP A 351 -7.70 -25.21 8.06
C ASP A 351 -7.38 -23.86 7.38
N GLY A 352 -7.96 -22.77 7.88
CA GLY A 352 -7.70 -21.40 7.44
C GLY A 352 -8.43 -21.06 6.16
N ASP A 353 -9.52 -21.78 5.85
CA ASP A 353 -10.32 -21.51 4.67
C ASP A 353 -11.29 -20.32 4.87
N GLY A 354 -11.31 -19.69 6.03
CA GLY A 354 -12.18 -18.56 6.36
C GLY A 354 -13.63 -18.96 6.62
N ARG A 355 -13.91 -20.22 6.93
CA ARG A 355 -15.23 -20.72 7.32
C ARG A 355 -15.13 -21.46 8.64
N THR A 356 -16.24 -21.51 9.35
CA THR A 356 -16.30 -22.25 10.62
C THR A 356 -16.37 -23.75 10.38
N ASP A 357 -15.43 -24.47 10.97
CA ASP A 357 -15.39 -25.91 11.16
C ASP A 357 -16.18 -26.33 12.38
N ILE A 358 -16.83 -27.49 12.28
CA ILE A 358 -17.59 -28.08 13.39
C ILE A 358 -16.64 -28.90 14.24
N ALA A 359 -16.38 -28.46 15.48
CA ALA A 359 -15.47 -29.14 16.39
C ALA A 359 -16.11 -29.66 17.68
N VAL A 360 -15.56 -30.77 18.18
CA VAL A 360 -15.90 -31.40 19.46
C VAL A 360 -14.61 -31.76 20.20
N PHE A 361 -14.50 -31.32 21.45
CA PHE A 361 -13.49 -31.78 22.38
C PHE A 361 -14.05 -32.93 23.23
N ARG A 362 -13.34 -34.06 23.28
CA ARG A 362 -13.67 -35.20 24.14
C ARG A 362 -12.78 -35.16 25.40
N PRO A 363 -13.35 -34.86 26.59
CA PRO A 363 -12.53 -34.73 27.79
C PRO A 363 -11.93 -36.05 28.27
N SER A 364 -12.56 -37.21 28.03
CA SER A 364 -12.07 -38.48 28.60
C SER A 364 -10.63 -38.84 28.22
N ASP A 365 -10.19 -38.38 27.05
CA ASP A 365 -8.91 -38.68 26.42
C ASP A 365 -8.18 -37.43 25.90
N GLY A 366 -8.79 -36.24 26.01
CA GLY A 366 -8.21 -34.98 25.54
C GLY A 366 -8.19 -34.88 24.02
N THR A 367 -9.11 -35.54 23.31
CA THR A 367 -9.09 -35.58 21.85
C THR A 367 -10.04 -34.57 21.24
N TRP A 368 -9.52 -33.75 20.33
CA TRP A 368 -10.25 -32.83 19.47
C TRP A 368 -10.59 -33.52 18.15
N TYR A 369 -11.83 -33.34 17.72
CA TYR A 369 -12.33 -33.72 16.42
C TYR A 369 -12.90 -32.47 15.77
N ALA A 370 -12.43 -32.11 14.58
CA ALA A 370 -13.06 -31.07 13.76
C ALA A 370 -13.41 -31.65 12.39
N LEU A 371 -14.64 -31.42 11.95
CA LEU A 371 -15.04 -31.66 10.58
C LEU A 371 -14.74 -30.37 9.80
N LEU A 372 -13.70 -30.43 8.98
CA LEU A 372 -13.23 -29.30 8.18
C LEU A 372 -14.30 -28.95 7.14
N SER A 373 -14.66 -27.68 7.10
CA SER A 373 -15.67 -27.13 6.20
C SER A 373 -15.23 -27.27 4.73
N ASN A 374 -13.93 -27.26 4.47
CA ASN A 374 -13.35 -27.62 3.19
C ASN A 374 -13.31 -29.15 2.99
N GLY A 375 -14.24 -29.65 2.18
CA GLY A 375 -14.23 -31.05 1.74
C GLY A 375 -14.68 -32.08 2.79
N ASN A 376 -15.22 -31.65 3.94
CA ASN A 376 -15.74 -32.52 5.00
C ASN A 376 -14.71 -33.55 5.50
N THR A 377 -13.45 -33.15 5.60
CA THR A 377 -12.39 -34.03 6.10
C THR A 377 -12.29 -33.96 7.62
N LEU A 378 -11.91 -35.07 8.26
CA LEU A 378 -11.83 -35.13 9.72
C LEU A 378 -10.42 -34.76 10.18
N PHE A 379 -10.31 -33.65 10.90
CA PHE A 379 -9.14 -33.27 11.67
C PHE A 379 -9.21 -33.89 13.07
N ILE A 380 -8.13 -34.56 13.49
CA ILE A 380 -8.02 -35.18 14.81
C ILE A 380 -6.71 -34.77 15.45
N ARG A 381 -6.77 -34.28 16.69
CA ARG A 381 -5.60 -33.96 17.51
C ARG A 381 -5.85 -34.32 18.97
N GLN A 382 -4.87 -34.94 19.61
CA GLN A 382 -4.92 -35.17 21.06
C GLN A 382 -4.14 -34.05 21.75
N PHE A 383 -4.82 -33.24 22.56
CA PHE A 383 -4.22 -32.15 23.31
C PHE A 383 -5.10 -31.73 24.49
N GLY A 384 -4.48 -31.57 25.66
CA GLY A 384 -5.16 -31.25 26.91
C GLY A 384 -5.51 -32.47 27.76
N GLY A 385 -6.09 -32.22 28.92
CA GLY A 385 -6.45 -33.22 29.92
C GLY A 385 -7.95 -33.25 30.25
N ARG A 386 -8.34 -34.22 31.09
CA ARG A 386 -9.75 -34.54 31.39
C ARG A 386 -10.58 -33.43 32.00
N PHE A 387 -9.94 -32.49 32.67
CA PHE A 387 -10.59 -31.37 33.35
C PHE A 387 -10.27 -30.03 32.72
N ASP A 388 -9.54 -30.03 31.61
CA ASP A 388 -9.23 -28.80 30.91
C ASP A 388 -10.44 -28.37 30.06
N LEU A 389 -10.65 -27.06 29.96
CA LEU A 389 -11.69 -26.48 29.12
C LEU A 389 -11.14 -26.18 27.72
N PRO A 390 -11.85 -26.53 26.63
CA PRO A 390 -11.44 -26.14 25.28
C PRO A 390 -11.60 -24.64 25.08
N VAL A 391 -10.56 -23.97 24.56
CA VAL A 391 -10.51 -22.51 24.33
C VAL A 391 -9.84 -22.18 22.99
N PRO A 392 -10.30 -22.77 21.88
CA PRO A 392 -9.65 -22.60 20.58
C PRO A 392 -9.78 -21.15 20.09
N ALA A 393 -8.72 -20.59 19.52
CA ALA A 393 -8.68 -19.28 18.87
C ALA A 393 -7.36 -19.11 18.09
N ASP A 394 -7.25 -18.12 17.22
CA ASP A 394 -6.00 -17.78 16.50
C ASP A 394 -5.09 -16.92 17.39
N PHE A 395 -4.18 -17.52 18.17
CA PHE A 395 -3.29 -16.79 19.08
C PHE A 395 -1.96 -16.38 18.42
N ASP A 396 -1.66 -16.85 17.21
CA ASP A 396 -0.39 -16.59 16.53
C ASP A 396 -0.51 -15.76 15.24
N GLY A 397 -1.74 -15.46 14.82
CA GLY A 397 -2.08 -14.54 13.74
C GLY A 397 -1.93 -15.14 12.35
N ASP A 398 -1.93 -16.48 12.23
CA ASP A 398 -1.82 -17.16 10.94
C ASP A 398 -3.17 -17.34 10.22
N ASN A 399 -4.27 -16.86 10.82
CA ASN A 399 -5.67 -17.02 10.39
C ASN A 399 -6.20 -18.46 10.48
N ARG A 400 -5.54 -19.32 11.26
CA ARG A 400 -6.06 -20.63 11.66
C ARG A 400 -6.27 -20.67 13.16
N THR A 401 -7.21 -21.51 13.54
CA THR A 401 -7.55 -21.74 14.93
C THR A 401 -6.51 -22.64 15.58
N ASP A 402 -5.88 -22.13 16.63
CA ASP A 402 -4.98 -22.92 17.47
C ASP A 402 -5.76 -23.87 18.37
N ILE A 403 -5.17 -25.03 18.63
CA ILE A 403 -5.71 -25.97 19.61
C ILE A 403 -5.23 -25.53 20.99
N ALA A 404 -6.17 -25.09 21.84
CA ALA A 404 -5.88 -24.56 23.15
C ALA A 404 -6.84 -25.05 24.23
N VAL A 405 -6.32 -25.21 25.45
CA VAL A 405 -7.09 -25.57 26.64
C VAL A 405 -6.75 -24.68 27.85
N PHE A 406 -7.75 -24.44 28.71
CA PHE A 406 -7.58 -23.76 29.99
C PHE A 406 -7.76 -24.75 31.16
N ARG A 407 -6.74 -24.84 32.02
CA ARG A 407 -6.72 -25.69 33.19
C ARG A 407 -7.13 -24.91 34.44
N LYS A 408 -8.35 -25.16 34.92
CA LYS A 408 -8.89 -24.47 36.10
C LYS A 408 -8.10 -24.70 37.38
N SER A 409 -7.49 -25.87 37.57
CA SER A 409 -6.81 -26.21 38.83
C SER A 409 -5.65 -25.29 39.18
N ASP A 410 -5.02 -24.69 38.17
CA ASP A 410 -3.85 -23.79 38.35
C ASP A 410 -3.96 -22.48 37.55
N GLY A 411 -5.02 -22.28 36.77
CA GLY A 411 -5.22 -21.07 35.96
C GLY A 411 -4.32 -21.00 34.75
N SER A 412 -3.86 -22.14 34.21
CA SER A 412 -2.93 -22.17 33.08
C SER A 412 -3.66 -22.35 31.75
N TRP A 413 -3.20 -21.62 30.75
CA TRP A 413 -3.50 -21.80 29.34
C TRP A 413 -2.41 -22.64 28.71
N TYR A 414 -2.80 -23.61 27.90
CA TYR A 414 -1.90 -24.42 27.10
C TYR A 414 -2.40 -24.38 25.67
N LEU A 415 -1.53 -24.13 24.70
CA LEU A 415 -1.90 -24.13 23.29
C LEU A 415 -0.80 -24.72 22.40
N THR A 416 -1.20 -25.26 21.27
CA THR A 416 -0.32 -25.64 20.16
C THR A 416 -0.63 -24.73 18.99
N LYS A 417 0.38 -23.97 18.55
CA LYS A 417 0.27 -23.06 17.40
C LYS A 417 0.00 -23.83 16.11
N SER A 418 -0.94 -23.35 15.34
CA SER A 418 -1.36 -23.94 14.07
C SER A 418 -0.34 -23.70 12.95
N SER A 419 0.41 -22.59 13.02
CA SER A 419 1.43 -22.22 12.03
C SER A 419 2.63 -23.17 11.97
N ASP A 420 3.13 -23.63 13.14
CA ASP A 420 4.37 -24.41 13.24
C ASP A 420 4.30 -25.60 14.20
N GLY A 421 3.17 -25.80 14.89
CA GLY A 421 2.98 -26.88 15.86
C GLY A 421 3.70 -26.67 17.19
N THR A 422 4.22 -25.47 17.49
CA THR A 422 4.94 -25.20 18.74
C THR A 422 4.00 -25.10 19.93
N PHE A 423 4.45 -25.63 21.07
CA PHE A 423 3.73 -25.57 22.33
C PHE A 423 3.99 -24.26 23.06
N SER A 424 2.93 -23.66 23.62
CA SER A 424 3.00 -22.51 24.50
C SER A 424 2.16 -22.73 25.76
N ALA A 425 2.61 -22.14 26.88
CA ALA A 425 1.91 -22.16 28.15
C ALA A 425 1.99 -20.80 28.84
N LEU A 426 0.87 -20.35 29.39
CA LEU A 426 0.76 -19.08 30.12
C LEU A 426 -0.12 -19.26 31.34
N GLN A 427 0.35 -18.84 32.51
CA GLN A 427 -0.50 -18.81 33.70
C GLN A 427 -1.24 -17.47 33.79
N PHE A 428 -2.55 -17.50 33.60
CA PHE A 428 -3.42 -16.33 33.69
C PHE A 428 -4.84 -16.78 34.06
N GLY A 429 -5.27 -16.42 35.27
CA GLY A 429 -6.61 -16.72 35.79
C GLY A 429 -6.60 -17.55 37.07
N GLY A 430 -7.80 -17.94 37.51
CA GLY A 430 -8.01 -18.79 38.67
C GLY A 430 -9.13 -19.82 38.48
N ASN A 431 -9.34 -20.65 39.50
CA ASN A 431 -10.24 -21.81 39.43
C ASN A 431 -11.71 -21.48 39.15
N SER A 432 -12.18 -20.28 39.54
CA SER A 432 -13.55 -19.81 39.27
C SER A 432 -13.70 -19.09 37.95
N ASP A 433 -12.60 -18.72 37.29
CA ASP A 433 -12.64 -17.90 36.09
C ASP A 433 -13.09 -18.73 34.88
N LEU A 434 -13.79 -18.06 33.96
CA LEU A 434 -14.32 -18.64 32.73
C LEU A 434 -13.52 -18.08 31.54
N PRO A 435 -12.79 -18.91 30.78
CA PRO A 435 -12.02 -18.43 29.63
C PRO A 435 -12.93 -18.02 28.47
N SER A 436 -12.52 -16.97 27.75
CA SER A 436 -13.26 -16.40 26.63
C SER A 436 -12.31 -15.69 25.66
N PRO A 437 -11.32 -16.40 25.06
CA PRO A 437 -10.35 -15.78 24.17
C PRO A 437 -11.02 -15.25 22.90
N ALA A 438 -10.61 -14.07 22.48
CA ALA A 438 -11.07 -13.38 21.27
C ALA A 438 -10.19 -12.16 21.00
N ASP A 439 -10.28 -11.56 19.82
CA ASP A 439 -9.59 -10.31 19.49
C ASP A 439 -10.36 -9.09 20.07
N TYR A 440 -10.03 -8.65 21.30
CA TYR A 440 -10.68 -7.50 21.95
C TYR A 440 -9.92 -6.19 21.76
N ASP A 441 -8.81 -6.19 21.01
CA ASP A 441 -7.99 -5.01 20.74
C ASP A 441 -7.75 -4.70 19.25
N GLY A 442 -8.21 -5.56 18.36
CA GLY A 442 -8.32 -5.39 16.91
C GLY A 442 -7.03 -5.61 16.13
N ASP A 443 -6.05 -6.32 16.70
CA ASP A 443 -4.78 -6.62 16.02
C ASP A 443 -4.83 -7.88 15.15
N GLY A 444 -5.93 -8.62 15.20
CA GLY A 444 -6.17 -9.83 14.46
C GLY A 444 -5.66 -11.10 15.13
N LEU A 445 -5.10 -11.00 16.34
CA LEU A 445 -4.77 -12.13 17.20
C LEU A 445 -5.81 -12.24 18.32
N ALA A 446 -6.04 -13.45 18.80
CA ALA A 446 -6.86 -13.66 19.98
C ALA A 446 -6.12 -13.25 21.26
N ASP A 447 -6.77 -12.43 22.07
CA ASP A 447 -6.33 -12.11 23.41
C ASP A 447 -6.57 -13.28 24.37
N ILE A 448 -5.68 -13.42 25.34
CA ILE A 448 -5.93 -14.28 26.49
C ILE A 448 -6.91 -13.57 27.42
N ALA A 449 -8.16 -14.04 27.46
CA ALA A 449 -9.23 -13.35 28.18
C ALA A 449 -10.06 -14.29 29.06
N LEU A 450 -10.51 -13.75 30.19
CA LEU A 450 -11.30 -14.43 31.22
C LEU A 450 -12.44 -13.54 31.72
N PHE A 451 -13.54 -14.16 32.11
CA PHE A 451 -14.58 -13.55 32.93
C PHE A 451 -14.59 -14.18 34.31
N ARG A 452 -14.64 -13.34 35.36
CA ARG A 452 -14.74 -13.77 36.75
C ARG A 452 -16.19 -13.70 37.22
N PRO A 453 -16.88 -14.84 37.38
CA PRO A 453 -18.29 -14.84 37.73
C PRO A 453 -18.58 -14.38 39.14
N THR A 454 -17.60 -14.25 40.03
CA THR A 454 -17.83 -13.83 41.42
C THR A 454 -18.08 -12.33 41.55
N ASP A 455 -17.54 -11.52 40.64
CA ASP A 455 -17.63 -10.05 40.69
C ASP A 455 -18.07 -9.41 39.34
N GLY A 456 -18.17 -10.21 38.27
CA GLY A 456 -18.59 -9.72 36.96
C GLY A 456 -17.48 -9.03 36.18
N THR A 457 -16.21 -9.29 36.51
CA THR A 457 -15.06 -8.60 35.89
C THR A 457 -14.44 -9.41 34.77
N TRP A 458 -14.16 -8.75 33.65
CA TRP A 458 -13.33 -9.24 32.56
C TRP A 458 -11.87 -8.91 32.80
N TYR A 459 -10.99 -9.89 32.53
CA TYR A 459 -9.54 -9.76 32.61
C TYR A 459 -8.94 -10.21 31.28
N GLN A 460 -8.07 -9.39 30.69
CA GLN A 460 -7.46 -9.63 29.39
C GLN A 460 -5.94 -9.41 29.47
N MET A 461 -5.18 -10.23 28.76
CA MET A 461 -3.81 -9.92 28.34
C MET A 461 -3.86 -9.62 26.84
N ARG A 462 -3.70 -8.35 26.49
CA ARG A 462 -3.91 -7.83 25.14
C ARG A 462 -2.71 -8.08 24.23
N SER A 463 -2.89 -8.75 23.08
CA SER A 463 -1.82 -9.13 22.13
C SER A 463 -1.09 -7.91 21.56
N LEU A 464 -1.83 -6.83 21.23
CA LEU A 464 -1.24 -5.66 20.57
C LEU A 464 -0.25 -4.93 21.48
N SER A 465 -0.61 -4.79 22.76
CA SER A 465 0.13 -4.00 23.74
C SER A 465 0.98 -4.84 24.70
N ASN A 466 0.73 -6.15 24.74
CA ASN A 466 1.21 -7.06 25.79
C ASN A 466 0.92 -6.52 27.21
N GLN A 467 -0.24 -5.86 27.40
CA GLN A 467 -0.64 -5.27 28.68
C GLN A 467 -1.84 -5.98 29.29
N PHE A 468 -1.90 -5.95 30.62
CA PHE A 468 -3.06 -6.37 31.39
C PHE A 468 -4.17 -5.32 31.31
N PHE A 469 -5.39 -5.78 31.08
CA PHE A 469 -6.60 -4.97 31.09
C PHE A 469 -7.68 -5.62 31.96
N ALA A 470 -8.44 -4.81 32.70
CA ALA A 470 -9.55 -5.28 33.52
C ALA A 470 -10.74 -4.31 33.42
N ARG A 471 -11.94 -4.86 33.25
CA ARG A 471 -13.18 -4.08 33.17
C ARG A 471 -14.35 -4.83 33.79
N GLN A 472 -15.06 -4.20 34.72
CA GLN A 472 -16.30 -4.76 35.25
C GLN A 472 -17.41 -4.62 34.20
N PHE A 473 -17.90 -5.74 33.69
CA PHE A 473 -19.04 -5.80 32.79
C PHE A 473 -19.74 -7.16 32.90
N GLY A 474 -20.79 -7.21 33.70
CA GLY A 474 -21.54 -8.42 34.02
C GLY A 474 -21.90 -8.48 35.50
N ASN A 475 -22.66 -9.50 35.86
CA ASN A 475 -23.09 -9.77 37.23
C ASN A 475 -22.59 -11.12 37.71
N ASN A 476 -22.79 -11.37 39.01
CA ASN A 476 -22.49 -12.68 39.58
C ASN A 476 -23.26 -13.78 38.84
N GLN A 477 -22.57 -14.86 38.44
CA GLN A 477 -23.08 -16.02 37.68
C GLN A 477 -23.48 -15.76 36.21
N ASP A 478 -23.21 -14.59 35.66
CA ASP A 478 -23.30 -14.41 34.20
C ASP A 478 -22.27 -15.32 33.50
N LYS A 479 -22.54 -15.67 32.23
CA LYS A 479 -21.65 -16.51 31.42
C LYS A 479 -21.04 -15.67 30.31
N PRO A 480 -19.71 -15.65 30.11
CA PRO A 480 -19.11 -14.93 28.98
C PRO A 480 -19.55 -15.58 27.67
N VAL A 481 -19.68 -14.76 26.63
CA VAL A 481 -19.85 -15.21 25.25
C VAL A 481 -18.85 -14.47 24.38
N VAL A 482 -18.24 -15.21 23.44
CA VAL A 482 -17.38 -14.62 22.42
C VAL A 482 -18.28 -14.17 21.28
N ALA A 483 -18.43 -12.87 21.11
CA ALA A 483 -19.34 -12.29 20.14
C ALA A 483 -18.85 -10.92 19.66
N ASP A 484 -19.10 -10.62 18.39
CA ASP A 484 -19.04 -9.29 17.78
C ASP A 484 -20.47 -8.97 17.30
N PHE A 485 -21.24 -8.25 18.11
CA PHE A 485 -22.68 -8.01 17.84
C PHE A 485 -22.93 -6.84 16.89
N ASP A 486 -21.97 -5.96 16.67
CA ASP A 486 -22.13 -4.83 15.75
C ASP A 486 -21.41 -5.03 14.40
N GLY A 487 -20.59 -6.08 14.30
CA GLY A 487 -19.90 -6.49 13.07
C GLY A 487 -18.74 -5.56 12.77
N ASP A 488 -18.21 -4.87 13.78
CA ASP A 488 -17.06 -4.02 13.58
C ASP A 488 -15.79 -4.86 13.38
N GLY A 489 -15.80 -6.12 13.83
CA GLY A 489 -14.77 -7.17 13.76
C GLY A 489 -13.84 -7.24 14.98
N ILE A 490 -14.09 -6.40 16.00
CA ILE A 490 -13.48 -6.46 17.33
C ILE A 490 -14.52 -7.06 18.26
N PHE A 491 -14.14 -8.09 19.02
CA PHE A 491 -15.09 -8.76 19.89
C PHE A 491 -15.57 -7.85 21.03
N ASP A 492 -16.85 -7.94 21.33
CA ASP A 492 -17.53 -7.23 22.41
C ASP A 492 -17.31 -7.94 23.74
N LEU A 493 -17.32 -7.18 24.84
CA LEU A 493 -17.48 -7.80 26.15
C LEU A 493 -18.95 -8.21 26.29
N ALA A 494 -19.23 -9.50 26.23
CA ALA A 494 -20.60 -9.99 26.17
C ALA A 494 -20.90 -11.11 27.16
N VAL A 495 -22.07 -11.06 27.78
CA VAL A 495 -22.53 -12.05 28.75
C VAL A 495 -23.95 -12.52 28.49
N PHE A 496 -24.20 -13.80 28.75
CA PHE A 496 -25.52 -14.40 28.87
C PHE A 496 -25.89 -14.59 30.34
N ARG A 497 -27.03 -14.04 30.74
CA ARG A 497 -27.57 -14.16 32.09
C ARG A 497 -28.58 -15.30 32.17
N ASN A 498 -28.61 -15.98 33.31
CA ASN A 498 -29.50 -17.13 33.55
C ASN A 498 -31.01 -16.81 33.44
N ASP A 499 -31.40 -15.54 33.30
CA ASP A 499 -32.78 -15.12 33.04
C ASP A 499 -33.14 -15.04 31.55
N GLY A 500 -32.20 -15.42 30.67
CA GLY A 500 -32.36 -15.40 29.21
C GLY A 500 -31.97 -14.08 28.55
N ASN A 501 -31.42 -13.12 29.30
CA ASN A 501 -30.94 -11.87 28.73
C ASN A 501 -29.48 -11.99 28.28
N TRP A 502 -29.20 -11.40 27.11
CA TRP A 502 -27.88 -11.17 26.56
C TRP A 502 -27.54 -9.70 26.75
N TYR A 503 -26.31 -9.42 27.16
CA TYR A 503 -25.77 -8.08 27.28
C TYR A 503 -24.41 -8.03 26.59
N ALA A 504 -24.15 -6.99 25.82
CA ALA A 504 -22.82 -6.75 25.26
C ALA A 504 -22.45 -5.27 25.37
N LEU A 505 -21.18 -5.02 25.62
CA LEU A 505 -20.61 -3.68 25.60
C LEU A 505 -19.81 -3.54 24.32
N ARG A 506 -20.32 -2.74 23.40
CA ARG A 506 -19.78 -2.64 22.05
C ARG A 506 -18.35 -2.14 22.04
N SER A 507 -17.47 -2.83 21.33
CA SER A 507 -16.08 -2.44 21.09
C SER A 507 -15.98 -1.07 20.39
N SER A 508 -16.87 -0.83 19.41
CA SER A 508 -16.87 0.34 18.54
C SER A 508 -17.14 1.67 19.25
N ASP A 509 -18.07 1.69 20.21
CA ASP A 509 -18.58 2.93 20.82
C ASP A 509 -18.84 2.84 22.34
N ASN A 510 -18.58 1.70 22.97
CA ASN A 510 -18.89 1.40 24.38
C ASN A 510 -20.39 1.53 24.74
N SER A 511 -21.29 1.47 23.77
CA SER A 511 -22.73 1.44 24.03
C SER A 511 -23.18 0.05 24.48
N LEU A 512 -24.26 0.00 25.27
CA LEU A 512 -24.86 -1.24 25.74
C LEU A 512 -25.81 -1.81 24.68
N TYR A 513 -25.52 -3.02 24.22
CA TYR A 513 -26.45 -3.89 23.53
C TYR A 513 -27.15 -4.81 24.55
N SER A 514 -28.46 -5.01 24.39
CA SER A 514 -29.19 -6.00 25.18
C SER A 514 -30.36 -6.61 24.42
N VAL A 515 -30.53 -7.92 24.51
CA VAL A 515 -31.67 -8.63 23.92
C VAL A 515 -32.10 -9.79 24.83
N LYS A 516 -33.39 -10.12 24.82
CA LYS A 516 -33.92 -11.27 25.56
C LYS A 516 -34.21 -12.43 24.62
N PHE A 517 -33.45 -13.51 24.77
CA PHE A 517 -33.63 -14.75 24.02
C PHE A 517 -33.07 -15.95 24.80
N GLY A 518 -33.95 -16.85 25.24
CA GLY A 518 -33.60 -18.01 26.07
C GLY A 518 -34.30 -18.00 27.44
N LEU A 519 -34.02 -19.05 28.21
CA LEU A 519 -34.57 -19.30 29.55
C LEU A 519 -33.48 -19.79 30.50
N ASN A 520 -33.81 -19.88 31.79
CA ASN A 520 -32.94 -20.50 32.77
C ASN A 520 -32.63 -21.95 32.40
N GLY A 521 -31.35 -22.32 32.44
CA GLY A 521 -30.84 -23.62 32.04
C GLY A 521 -30.36 -23.70 30.59
N ASP A 522 -30.73 -22.74 29.75
CA ASP A 522 -30.24 -22.67 28.36
C ASP A 522 -28.71 -22.38 28.33
N LYS A 523 -28.05 -22.87 27.28
CA LYS A 523 -26.63 -22.64 27.02
C LYS A 523 -26.47 -21.71 25.82
N PRO A 524 -25.74 -20.58 25.93
CA PRO A 524 -25.50 -19.71 24.79
C PRO A 524 -24.62 -20.42 23.75
N VAL A 525 -25.01 -20.34 22.48
CA VAL A 525 -24.28 -20.87 21.31
C VAL A 525 -24.28 -19.83 20.17
N PRO A 526 -23.81 -18.61 20.43
CA PRO A 526 -23.83 -17.56 19.42
C PRO A 526 -22.86 -17.86 18.29
N ALA A 527 -23.22 -17.44 17.08
CA ALA A 527 -22.40 -17.51 15.88
C ALA A 527 -22.99 -16.55 14.84
N ASP A 528 -22.29 -16.29 13.75
CA ASP A 528 -22.84 -15.61 12.57
C ASP A 528 -23.57 -16.66 11.69
N PHE A 529 -24.89 -16.84 11.87
CA PHE A 529 -25.65 -17.88 11.18
C PHE A 529 -26.14 -17.43 9.80
N ASP A 530 -26.29 -16.13 9.57
CA ASP A 530 -26.77 -15.59 8.29
C ASP A 530 -25.65 -15.02 7.40
N GLY A 531 -24.43 -14.92 7.91
CA GLY A 531 -23.24 -14.49 7.19
C GLY A 531 -23.14 -12.97 7.01
N ASP A 532 -23.87 -12.19 7.80
CA ASP A 532 -23.83 -10.72 7.74
C ASP A 532 -22.62 -10.13 8.47
N GLY A 533 -21.82 -10.98 9.12
CA GLY A 533 -20.64 -10.60 9.86
C GLY A 533 -20.89 -10.23 11.31
N ARG A 534 -22.14 -10.23 11.76
CA ARG A 534 -22.52 -10.00 13.16
C ARG A 534 -22.83 -11.32 13.84
N THR A 535 -22.65 -11.31 15.14
CA THR A 535 -22.99 -12.46 15.96
C THR A 535 -24.49 -12.50 16.23
N ASP A 536 -25.12 -13.60 15.82
CA ASP A 536 -26.50 -13.90 16.17
C ASP A 536 -26.62 -14.52 17.56
N VAL A 537 -27.72 -14.18 18.25
CA VAL A 537 -28.06 -14.83 19.53
C VAL A 537 -28.72 -16.19 19.28
N ALA A 538 -28.13 -17.25 19.85
CA ALA A 538 -28.71 -18.59 19.82
C ALA A 538 -28.50 -19.33 21.14
N VAL A 539 -29.41 -20.24 21.46
CA VAL A 539 -29.36 -21.07 22.66
C VAL A 539 -29.56 -22.55 22.37
N PHE A 540 -28.83 -23.40 23.08
CA PHE A 540 -29.10 -24.83 23.19
C PHE A 540 -29.84 -25.12 24.49
N ARG A 541 -31.00 -25.78 24.39
CA ARG A 541 -31.79 -26.24 25.54
C ARG A 541 -31.58 -27.73 25.78
N PRO A 542 -30.90 -28.12 26.89
CA PRO A 542 -30.85 -29.52 27.29
C PRO A 542 -32.26 -30.04 27.60
N SER A 543 -32.58 -31.24 27.14
CA SER A 543 -33.85 -31.95 27.40
C SER A 543 -33.98 -32.44 28.83
#